data_AF-A0A2S5X0J3-F1
#
_entry.id   AF-A0A2S5X0J3-F1
#
_cell.length_a   1.000
_cell.length_b   1.000
_cell.length_c   1.000
_cell.angle_alpha   90.00
_cell.angle_beta   90.00
_cell.angle_gamma   90.00
#
_symmetry.space_group_name_H-M   'P 1'
#
loop_
_entity.id
_entity.type
_entity.pdbx_description
1 polymer ?
#
loop_
_entity_poly.entity_id
_entity_poly.type
_entity_poly.pdbx_seq_one_letter_code
_entity_poly.pdbx_strand_id
1 'polypeptide(L)'
;MRDISSLKLALSFTTATVVLLISGCSPSAPAETAQAETAQSESAAAPSATQAVTPSTTPMATATPEASYETDAYGVRFWNSESDRSAVTYEEGALGMTVADQQLYVEEKFLISQCMREKGIHYRFRLPWQLHPEDKSEANEHFGEAELLALYGEPAPTAPNDWTQHGCMGFAEHEMGQDGTT
;
A
#
# COMPACT_ATOMS: atom_id res chain seq x y z
N MET A 1 -5.45 -26.31 -51.43
CA MET A 1 -3.99 -26.35 -51.22
C MET A 1 -3.49 -24.92 -51.33
N ARG A 2 -3.15 -24.29 -50.20
CA ARG A 2 -2.49 -22.99 -50.14
C ARG A 2 -1.42 -23.10 -49.07
N ASP A 3 -0.18 -22.91 -49.50
CA ASP A 3 1.04 -23.04 -48.73
C ASP A 3 1.13 -22.03 -47.59
N ILE A 4 1.44 -22.53 -46.39
CA ILE A 4 1.80 -21.72 -45.23
C ILE A 4 3.33 -21.71 -45.19
N SER A 5 3.92 -20.74 -45.87
CA SER A 5 5.37 -20.52 -45.84
C SER A 5 5.80 -20.04 -44.46
N SER A 6 6.65 -20.85 -43.84
CA SER A 6 7.34 -20.65 -42.58
C SER A 6 8.08 -19.30 -42.50
N LEU A 7 7.60 -18.38 -41.68
CA LEU A 7 8.40 -17.25 -41.19
C LEU A 7 9.30 -17.74 -40.06
N LYS A 8 10.60 -17.89 -40.34
CA LYS A 8 11.63 -18.07 -39.30
C LYS A 8 11.94 -16.70 -38.70
N LEU A 9 11.42 -16.41 -37.51
CA LEU A 9 11.88 -15.28 -36.70
C LEU A 9 13.23 -15.66 -36.07
N ALA A 10 14.30 -14.98 -36.48
CA ALA A 10 15.59 -15.02 -35.79
C ALA A 10 15.56 -13.96 -34.67
N LEU A 11 15.51 -14.41 -33.41
CA LEU A 11 15.73 -13.54 -32.25
C LEU A 11 17.24 -13.37 -32.04
N SER A 12 17.74 -12.14 -32.17
CA SER A 12 19.07 -11.76 -31.71
C SER A 12 18.93 -11.04 -30.37
N PHE A 13 19.28 -11.73 -29.27
CA PHE A 13 19.36 -11.14 -27.95
C PHE A 13 20.69 -10.40 -27.81
N THR A 14 20.63 -9.09 -27.58
CA THR A 14 21.82 -8.27 -27.26
C THR A 14 21.74 -7.89 -25.80
N THR A 15 22.40 -8.67 -24.94
CA THR A 15 22.52 -8.40 -23.50
C THR A 15 23.55 -7.29 -23.28
N ALA A 16 23.11 -6.12 -22.82
CA ALA A 16 23.99 -5.05 -22.34
C ALA A 16 24.06 -5.10 -20.81
N THR A 17 25.15 -5.67 -20.29
CA THR A 17 25.47 -5.73 -18.87
C THR A 17 26.06 -4.39 -18.43
N VAL A 18 25.36 -3.64 -17.58
CA VAL A 18 25.93 -2.45 -16.91
C VAL A 18 26.41 -2.87 -15.53
N VAL A 19 27.74 -2.85 -15.34
CA VAL A 19 28.41 -3.03 -14.05
C VAL A 19 28.65 -1.64 -13.45
N LEU A 20 28.09 -1.35 -12.27
CA LEU A 20 28.46 -0.17 -11.49
C LEU A 20 29.17 -0.60 -10.19
N LEU A 21 30.48 -0.37 -10.17
CA LEU A 21 31.34 -0.51 -9.00
C LEU A 21 31.28 0.78 -8.18
N ILE A 22 30.80 0.71 -6.92
CA ILE A 22 30.98 1.80 -5.96
C ILE A 22 31.82 1.25 -4.80
N SER A 23 33.13 1.48 -4.90
CA SER A 23 34.11 1.37 -3.83
C SER A 23 34.31 2.75 -3.20
N GLY A 24 34.20 2.85 -1.87
CA GLY A 24 34.51 4.08 -1.14
C GLY A 24 34.64 3.85 0.37
N CYS A 25 35.88 3.87 0.87
CA CYS A 25 36.33 3.56 2.22
C CYS A 25 35.82 4.49 3.35
N SER A 26 35.62 3.89 4.54
CA SER A 26 35.71 4.54 5.87
C SER A 26 37.17 4.89 6.23
N PRO A 27 37.41 5.93 7.04
CA PRO A 27 37.81 5.75 8.47
C PRO A 27 37.31 6.93 9.35
N SER A 28 37.42 7.06 10.68
CA SER A 28 38.03 6.34 11.81
C SER A 28 37.40 6.91 13.10
N ALA A 29 37.31 6.10 14.16
CA ALA A 29 37.03 6.57 15.52
C ALA A 29 38.23 7.30 16.15
N PRO A 30 38.03 7.98 17.30
CA PRO A 30 38.81 7.55 18.46
C PRO A 30 38.03 7.42 19.78
N ALA A 31 38.58 6.50 20.56
CA ALA A 31 38.40 6.13 21.97
C ALA A 31 38.45 7.35 22.94
N GLU A 32 37.60 7.41 23.98
CA GLU A 32 37.80 6.86 25.34
C GLU A 32 38.16 7.96 26.34
N THR A 33 37.32 8.16 27.36
CA THR A 33 37.77 8.52 28.71
C THR A 33 36.70 8.08 29.70
N ALA A 34 37.05 7.06 30.48
CA ALA A 34 36.37 6.69 31.72
C ALA A 34 36.80 7.62 32.84
N GLN A 35 35.90 7.94 33.79
CA GLN A 35 36.28 8.13 35.19
C GLN A 35 35.06 7.97 36.11
N ALA A 36 35.19 7.02 37.03
CA ALA A 36 34.34 6.78 38.18
C ALA A 36 35.01 7.32 39.45
N GLU A 37 34.21 7.43 40.53
CA GLU A 37 34.63 7.50 41.96
C GLU A 37 35.23 8.84 42.45
N THR A 38 34.98 9.40 43.66
CA THR A 38 34.27 8.98 44.89
C THR A 38 34.00 10.21 45.80
N ALA A 39 32.96 10.09 46.64
CA ALA A 39 32.61 10.67 47.96
C ALA A 39 33.33 11.90 48.59
N GLN A 40 32.57 12.78 49.27
CA GLN A 40 32.59 12.90 50.75
C GLN A 40 31.42 13.75 51.34
N SER A 41 31.01 13.37 52.56
CA SER A 41 29.93 13.82 53.48
C SER A 41 29.90 15.35 53.80
N GLU A 42 28.87 15.98 54.38
CA GLU A 42 28.28 15.72 55.72
C GLU A 42 27.08 16.66 56.08
N SER A 43 26.24 16.19 57.01
CA SER A 43 25.49 16.96 58.05
C SER A 43 24.02 17.42 57.85
N ALA A 44 23.13 16.56 58.35
CA ALA A 44 22.07 16.79 59.37
C ALA A 44 21.13 18.02 59.30
N ALA A 45 19.83 17.73 59.08
CA ALA A 45 18.71 18.12 59.96
C ALA A 45 17.39 17.45 59.51
N ALA A 46 16.80 16.61 60.37
CA ALA A 46 15.35 16.37 60.39
C ALA A 46 14.67 17.58 61.08
N PRO A 47 13.35 17.88 60.94
CA PRO A 47 12.25 16.96 60.58
C PRO A 47 11.20 17.56 59.60
N SER A 48 10.41 16.69 58.96
CA SER A 48 8.96 16.84 58.75
C SER A 48 8.50 15.77 57.76
N ALA A 49 7.93 14.69 58.29
CA ALA A 49 7.22 13.72 57.46
C ALA A 49 5.87 14.31 57.06
N THR A 50 5.85 15.07 55.97
CA THR A 50 4.61 15.31 55.22
C THR A 50 4.44 14.10 54.30
N GLN A 51 3.43 13.27 54.56
CA GLN A 51 3.03 12.21 53.64
C GLN A 51 2.58 12.87 52.33
N ALA A 52 3.45 12.87 51.33
CA ALA A 52 3.06 13.17 49.96
C ALA A 52 2.20 12.00 49.48
N VAL A 53 0.89 12.23 49.39
CA VAL A 53 -0.01 11.33 48.67
C VAL A 53 0.37 11.45 47.20
N THR A 54 1.15 10.51 46.68
CA THR A 54 1.37 10.38 45.24
C THR A 54 0.01 10.04 44.62
N PRO A 55 -0.59 10.88 43.78
CA PRO A 55 -1.72 10.43 42.98
C PRO A 55 -1.19 9.30 42.09
N SER A 56 -1.70 8.09 42.29
CA SER A 56 -1.56 7.03 41.30
C SER A 56 -2.34 7.47 40.07
N THR A 57 -1.64 8.07 39.12
CA THR A 57 -2.15 8.26 37.76
C THR A 57 -2.24 6.87 37.15
N THR A 58 -3.39 6.20 37.32
CA THR A 58 -3.72 5.05 36.47
C THR A 58 -3.62 5.53 35.03
N PRO A 59 -2.80 4.90 34.17
CA PRO A 59 -2.79 5.23 32.75
C PRO A 59 -4.21 4.97 32.26
N MET A 60 -4.94 6.06 31.99
CA MET A 60 -6.22 6.01 31.34
C MET A 60 -5.92 5.40 29.98
N ALA A 61 -6.41 4.18 29.73
CA ALA A 61 -6.31 3.56 28.42
C ALA A 61 -6.96 4.54 27.44
N THR A 62 -6.14 5.19 26.63
CA THR A 62 -6.62 5.93 25.47
C THR A 62 -7.37 4.92 24.63
N ALA A 63 -8.70 5.03 24.58
CA ALA A 63 -9.49 4.24 23.66
C ALA A 63 -8.92 4.51 22.27
N THR A 64 -8.34 3.48 21.64
CA THR A 64 -7.98 3.54 20.22
C THR A 64 -9.24 3.97 19.48
N PRO A 65 -9.21 5.06 18.69
CA PRO A 65 -10.34 5.44 17.87
C PRO A 65 -10.77 4.22 17.07
N GLU A 66 -12.03 3.80 17.24
CA GLU A 66 -12.61 2.80 16.36
C GLU A 66 -12.48 3.34 14.94
N ALA A 67 -11.79 2.60 14.07
CA ALA A 67 -11.55 3.04 12.71
C ALA A 67 -12.91 3.22 12.03
N SER A 68 -13.37 4.47 11.90
CA SER A 68 -14.61 4.79 11.20
C SER A 68 -14.37 4.50 9.72
N TYR A 69 -15.02 3.47 9.19
CA TYR A 69 -15.04 3.19 7.77
C TYR A 69 -16.26 3.86 7.13
N GLU A 70 -16.11 4.29 5.89
CA GLU A 70 -17.23 4.81 5.10
C GLU A 70 -18.05 3.65 4.54
N THR A 71 -19.38 3.79 4.52
CA THR A 71 -20.30 2.83 3.90
C THR A 71 -21.24 3.52 2.94
N ASP A 72 -21.77 2.78 1.98
CA ASP A 72 -22.88 3.25 1.15
C ASP A 72 -24.24 3.18 1.88
N ALA A 73 -25.32 3.49 1.15
CA ALA A 73 -26.68 3.46 1.66
C ALA A 73 -27.18 2.07 2.10
N TYR A 74 -26.51 1.00 1.69
CA TYR A 74 -26.81 -0.38 2.07
C TYR A 74 -25.90 -0.91 3.18
N GLY A 75 -25.00 -0.06 3.71
CA GLY A 75 -24.01 -0.47 4.70
C GLY A 75 -22.82 -1.23 4.12
N VAL A 76 -22.66 -1.27 2.79
CA VAL A 76 -21.48 -1.88 2.17
C VAL A 76 -20.31 -0.95 2.36
N ARG A 77 -19.20 -1.51 2.83
CA ARG A 77 -17.98 -0.76 3.11
C ARG A 77 -17.29 -0.28 1.84
N PHE A 78 -16.85 0.98 1.86
CA PHE A 78 -15.86 1.50 0.93
C PHE A 78 -14.44 1.22 1.43
N TRP A 79 -13.60 0.81 0.50
CA TRP A 79 -12.19 0.54 0.70
C TRP A 79 -11.36 1.56 -0.08
N ASN A 80 -10.20 1.92 0.45
CA ASN A 80 -9.23 2.81 -0.18
C ASN A 80 -7.80 2.48 0.30
N SER A 81 -6.79 3.19 -0.19
CA SER A 81 -5.37 2.95 0.12
C SER A 81 -5.01 3.04 1.61
N GLU A 82 -5.87 3.64 2.43
CA GLU A 82 -5.66 3.84 3.87
C GLU A 82 -6.43 2.84 4.72
N SER A 83 -7.26 2.01 4.09
CA SER A 83 -8.03 0.98 4.77
C SER A 83 -7.11 -0.13 5.30
N ASP A 84 -7.45 -0.67 6.47
CA ASP A 84 -6.78 -1.85 7.02
C ASP A 84 -7.04 -3.08 6.14
N ARG A 85 -6.00 -3.52 5.41
CA ARG A 85 -6.05 -4.70 4.54
C ARG A 85 -6.38 -5.98 5.30
N SER A 86 -6.02 -6.08 6.58
CA SER A 86 -6.27 -7.27 7.40
C SER A 86 -7.75 -7.42 7.78
N ALA A 87 -8.55 -6.36 7.64
CA ALA A 87 -9.99 -6.39 7.87
C ALA A 87 -10.78 -6.96 6.67
N VAL A 88 -10.12 -7.28 5.54
CA VAL A 88 -10.79 -7.86 4.37
C VAL A 88 -11.22 -9.29 4.67
N THR A 89 -12.52 -9.57 4.51
CA THR A 89 -13.08 -10.91 4.60
C THR A 89 -13.23 -11.50 3.20
N TYR A 90 -12.64 -12.69 3.01
CA TYR A 90 -12.68 -13.47 1.78
C TYR A 90 -13.70 -14.60 1.88
N GLU A 91 -14.35 -14.95 0.78
CA GLU A 91 -15.40 -15.98 0.73
C GLU A 91 -15.13 -16.98 -0.39
N GLU A 92 -14.70 -18.20 -0.05
CA GLU A 92 -14.38 -19.24 -1.05
C GLU A 92 -15.58 -19.51 -1.98
N GLY A 93 -15.35 -19.42 -3.29
CA GLY A 93 -16.37 -19.66 -4.32
C GLY A 93 -17.29 -18.48 -4.60
N ALA A 94 -17.18 -17.36 -3.87
CA ALA A 94 -17.95 -16.16 -4.17
C ALA A 94 -17.63 -15.66 -5.58
N LEU A 95 -18.69 -15.43 -6.37
CA LEU A 95 -18.60 -15.07 -7.78
C LEU A 95 -17.76 -16.04 -8.63
N GLY A 96 -17.62 -17.29 -8.19
CA GLY A 96 -16.79 -18.29 -8.86
C GLY A 96 -15.28 -18.07 -8.73
N MET A 97 -14.84 -17.19 -7.82
CA MET A 97 -13.44 -16.90 -7.55
C MET A 97 -12.90 -17.77 -6.40
N THR A 98 -11.64 -18.19 -6.50
CA THR A 98 -10.91 -18.76 -5.37
C THR A 98 -10.51 -17.66 -4.37
N VAL A 99 -10.19 -18.00 -3.12
CA VAL A 99 -9.63 -17.02 -2.18
C VAL A 99 -8.34 -16.38 -2.72
N ALA A 100 -7.51 -17.12 -3.45
CA ALA A 100 -6.28 -16.57 -4.05
C ALA A 100 -6.59 -15.50 -5.11
N ASP A 101 -7.58 -15.73 -5.96
CA ASP A 101 -8.01 -14.75 -6.97
C ASP A 101 -8.61 -13.50 -6.29
N GLN A 102 -9.33 -13.67 -5.19
CA GLN A 102 -9.85 -12.54 -4.42
C GLN A 102 -8.74 -11.72 -3.76
N GLN A 103 -7.68 -12.37 -3.27
CA GLN A 103 -6.50 -11.70 -2.73
C GLN A 103 -5.78 -10.88 -3.80
N LEU A 104 -5.61 -11.43 -5.00
CA LEU A 104 -5.03 -10.69 -6.14
C LEU A 104 -5.89 -9.48 -6.51
N TYR A 105 -7.21 -9.65 -6.60
CA TYR A 105 -8.14 -8.54 -6.87
C TYR A 105 -8.03 -7.45 -5.80
N VAL A 106 -7.97 -7.82 -4.52
CA VAL A 106 -7.82 -6.86 -3.41
C VAL A 106 -6.51 -6.11 -3.53
N GLU A 107 -5.40 -6.80 -3.77
CA GLU A 107 -4.08 -6.19 -3.93
C GLU A 107 -4.07 -5.17 -5.08
N GLU A 108 -4.59 -5.55 -6.25
CA GLU A 108 -4.75 -4.67 -7.41
C GLU A 108 -5.52 -3.39 -7.03
N LYS A 109 -6.68 -3.51 -6.36
CA LYS A 109 -7.49 -2.35 -5.99
C LYS A 109 -6.83 -1.44 -4.97
N PHE A 110 -6.02 -1.99 -4.05
CA PHE A 110 -5.22 -1.20 -3.14
C PHE A 110 -4.10 -0.43 -3.87
N LEU A 111 -3.43 -1.05 -4.83
CA LEU A 111 -2.41 -0.39 -5.67
C LEU A 111 -3.02 0.73 -6.52
N ILE A 112 -4.17 0.47 -7.16
CA ILE A 112 -4.92 1.50 -7.90
C ILE A 112 -5.28 2.67 -6.98
N SER A 113 -5.85 2.39 -5.80
CA SER A 113 -6.24 3.43 -4.86
C SER A 113 -5.04 4.25 -4.39
N GLN A 114 -3.89 3.62 -4.16
CA GLN A 114 -2.66 4.33 -3.81
C GLN A 114 -2.21 5.28 -4.93
N CYS A 115 -2.13 4.78 -6.17
CA CYS A 115 -1.75 5.59 -7.33
C CYS A 115 -2.69 6.78 -7.53
N MET A 116 -4.01 6.57 -7.39
CA MET A 116 -5.00 7.65 -7.50
C MET A 116 -4.82 8.70 -6.40
N ARG A 117 -4.55 8.28 -5.15
CA ARG A 117 -4.26 9.19 -4.04
C ARG A 117 -3.00 10.02 -4.31
N GLU A 118 -1.94 9.42 -4.85
CA GLU A 118 -0.70 10.12 -5.21
C GLU A 118 -0.93 11.19 -6.30
N LYS A 119 -1.96 11.01 -7.14
CA LYS A 119 -2.44 12.01 -8.10
C LYS A 119 -3.42 13.04 -7.51
N GLY A 120 -3.71 12.95 -6.21
CA GLY A 120 -4.67 13.83 -5.54
C GLY A 120 -6.15 13.49 -5.78
N ILE A 121 -6.45 12.29 -6.29
CA ILE A 121 -7.80 11.84 -6.61
C ILE A 121 -8.26 10.86 -5.54
N HIS A 122 -9.43 11.14 -4.94
CA HIS A 122 -10.04 10.23 -3.97
C HIS A 122 -10.71 9.05 -4.69
N TYR A 123 -10.00 7.93 -4.76
CA TYR A 123 -10.52 6.67 -5.29
C TYR A 123 -10.89 5.72 -4.16
N ARG A 124 -12.11 5.21 -4.22
CA ARG A 124 -12.62 4.15 -3.34
C ARG A 124 -13.13 2.98 -4.17
N PHE A 125 -13.19 1.80 -3.57
CA PHE A 125 -13.73 0.60 -4.22
C PHE A 125 -14.58 -0.20 -3.24
N ARG A 126 -15.40 -1.09 -3.80
CA ARG A 126 -16.15 -2.09 -3.03
C ARG A 126 -15.73 -3.48 -3.49
N LEU A 127 -15.80 -4.44 -2.58
CA LEU A 127 -15.48 -5.82 -2.88
C LEU A 127 -16.72 -6.48 -3.48
N PRO A 128 -16.62 -7.11 -4.67
CA PRO A 128 -17.80 -7.55 -5.41
C PRO A 128 -18.57 -8.67 -4.70
N TRP A 129 -17.92 -9.45 -3.84
CA TRP A 129 -18.56 -10.46 -2.97
C TRP A 129 -19.18 -9.88 -1.68
N GLN A 130 -19.00 -8.59 -1.41
CA GLN A 130 -19.59 -7.90 -0.24
C GLN A 130 -20.70 -6.93 -0.64
N LEU A 131 -21.06 -6.88 -1.92
CA LEU A 131 -22.11 -5.97 -2.41
C LEU A 131 -23.49 -6.42 -1.94
N HIS A 132 -24.35 -5.44 -1.71
CA HIS A 132 -25.76 -5.71 -1.50
C HIS A 132 -26.41 -6.13 -2.84
N PRO A 133 -27.27 -7.16 -2.89
CA PRO A 133 -27.85 -7.66 -4.15
C PRO A 133 -28.64 -6.63 -4.96
N GLU A 134 -29.17 -5.60 -4.29
CA GLU A 134 -29.92 -4.52 -4.92
C GLU A 134 -29.06 -3.32 -5.34
N ASP A 135 -27.79 -3.31 -4.93
CA ASP A 135 -26.89 -2.20 -5.24
C ASP A 135 -26.40 -2.29 -6.68
N LYS A 136 -26.73 -1.26 -7.47
CA LYS A 136 -26.30 -1.09 -8.86
C LYS A 136 -25.34 0.08 -9.05
N SER A 137 -25.02 0.80 -7.97
CA SER A 137 -24.13 1.95 -8.04
C SER A 137 -22.70 1.49 -8.34
N GLU A 138 -21.85 2.43 -8.73
CA GLU A 138 -20.41 2.24 -8.71
C GLU A 138 -19.80 3.10 -7.60
N ALA A 139 -18.68 2.66 -7.02
CA ALA A 139 -18.07 3.37 -5.90
C ALA A 139 -17.63 4.81 -6.26
N ASN A 140 -17.39 5.07 -7.55
CA ASN A 140 -16.87 6.33 -8.09
C ASN A 140 -17.77 6.91 -9.20
N GLU A 141 -19.10 6.76 -9.07
CA GLU A 141 -20.10 7.17 -10.07
C GLU A 141 -20.05 8.66 -10.50
N HIS A 142 -19.33 9.50 -9.77
CA HIS A 142 -19.17 10.93 -10.06
C HIS A 142 -17.83 11.29 -10.71
N PHE A 143 -17.01 10.31 -11.09
CA PHE A 143 -15.76 10.58 -11.78
C PHE A 143 -15.99 11.29 -13.12
N GLY A 144 -15.25 12.38 -13.34
CA GLY A 144 -15.20 13.09 -14.61
C GLY A 144 -14.12 12.53 -15.53
N GLU A 145 -13.92 13.19 -16.66
CA GLU A 145 -12.93 12.77 -17.67
C GLU A 145 -11.51 12.70 -17.12
N ALA A 146 -11.13 13.64 -16.23
CA ALA A 146 -9.79 13.67 -15.65
C ALA A 146 -9.53 12.49 -14.71
N GLU A 147 -10.51 12.14 -13.86
CA GLU A 147 -10.41 11.00 -12.96
C GLU A 147 -10.43 9.68 -13.72
N LEU A 148 -11.26 9.57 -14.77
CA LEU A 148 -11.28 8.40 -15.64
C LEU A 148 -9.97 8.24 -16.42
N LEU A 149 -9.39 9.33 -16.93
CA LEU A 149 -8.09 9.33 -17.58
C LEU A 149 -6.97 8.91 -16.62
N ALA A 150 -7.02 9.37 -15.36
CA ALA A 150 -6.06 8.94 -14.35
C ALA A 150 -6.19 7.45 -14.01
N LEU A 151 -7.42 6.93 -13.97
CA LEU A 151 -7.70 5.53 -13.66
C LEU A 151 -7.30 4.58 -14.81
N TYR A 152 -7.80 4.86 -16.02
CA TYR A 152 -7.72 3.96 -17.17
C TYR A 152 -6.62 4.31 -18.18
N GLY A 153 -6.08 5.53 -18.11
CA GLY A 153 -5.12 6.02 -19.10
C GLY A 153 -5.74 6.40 -20.44
N GLU A 154 -4.89 6.52 -21.45
CA GLU A 154 -5.28 6.97 -22.78
C GLU A 154 -6.15 5.91 -23.49
N PRO A 155 -7.27 6.29 -24.15
CA PRO A 155 -8.19 5.34 -24.77
C PRO A 155 -7.62 4.61 -26.01
N ALA A 156 -6.49 5.07 -26.55
CA ALA A 156 -5.82 4.48 -27.70
C ALA A 156 -4.29 4.49 -27.49
N PRO A 157 -3.77 3.59 -26.64
CA PRO A 157 -2.34 3.55 -26.34
C PRO A 157 -1.55 3.21 -27.61
N THR A 158 -0.42 3.88 -27.80
CA THR A 158 0.44 3.73 -28.97
C THR A 158 1.23 2.42 -28.97
N ALA A 159 1.31 1.75 -27.82
CA ALA A 159 1.99 0.48 -27.64
C ALA A 159 1.18 -0.43 -26.70
N PRO A 160 0.79 -1.65 -27.13
CA PRO A 160 -0.11 -2.51 -26.35
C PRO A 160 0.50 -3.06 -25.04
N ASN A 161 1.82 -2.94 -24.86
CA ASN A 161 2.53 -3.42 -23.67
C ASN A 161 3.15 -2.27 -22.86
N ASP A 162 2.84 -1.01 -23.18
CA ASP A 162 3.34 0.14 -22.42
C ASP A 162 2.37 0.48 -21.30
N TRP A 163 2.50 -0.20 -20.16
CA TRP A 163 1.66 -0.04 -18.97
C TRP A 163 1.52 1.42 -18.52
N THR A 164 2.52 2.27 -18.83
CA THR A 164 2.51 3.68 -18.44
C THR A 164 1.38 4.49 -19.11
N GLN A 165 0.83 3.98 -20.22
CA GLN A 165 -0.28 4.59 -20.95
C GLN A 165 -1.65 4.17 -20.42
N HIS A 166 -1.71 3.22 -19.49
CA HIS A 166 -2.95 2.63 -18.95
C HIS A 166 -3.32 3.18 -17.55
N GLY A 167 -2.83 4.37 -17.21
CA GLY A 167 -3.17 5.06 -15.97
C GLY A 167 -2.79 4.27 -14.71
N CYS A 168 -3.59 4.40 -13.65
CA CYS A 168 -3.38 3.68 -12.40
C CYS A 168 -3.71 2.18 -12.49
N MET A 169 -4.55 1.76 -13.45
CA MET A 169 -4.74 0.33 -13.73
C MET A 169 -3.45 -0.32 -14.27
N GLY A 170 -2.83 0.29 -15.29
CA GLY A 170 -1.56 -0.20 -15.83
C GLY A 170 -0.44 -0.25 -14.81
N PHE A 171 -0.37 0.77 -13.93
CA PHE A 171 0.57 0.76 -12.80
C PHE A 171 0.36 -0.47 -11.89
N ALA A 172 -0.87 -0.77 -11.50
CA ALA A 172 -1.14 -1.93 -10.64
C ALA A 172 -0.83 -3.26 -11.34
N GLU A 173 -1.16 -3.39 -12.62
CA GLU A 173 -0.82 -4.57 -13.43
C GLU A 173 0.70 -4.75 -13.52
N HIS A 174 1.47 -3.67 -13.72
CA HIS A 174 2.92 -3.71 -13.75
C HIS A 174 3.53 -4.14 -12.41
N GLU A 175 3.10 -3.54 -11.30
CA GLU A 175 3.59 -3.88 -9.95
C GLU A 175 3.28 -5.34 -9.58
N MET A 176 2.17 -5.89 -10.07
CA MET A 176 1.82 -7.30 -9.89
C MET A 176 2.48 -8.24 -10.91
N GLY A 177 3.23 -7.72 -11.89
CA GLY A 177 3.86 -8.51 -12.96
C GLY A 177 2.88 -9.11 -13.97
N GLN A 178 1.70 -8.50 -14.14
CA GLN A 178 0.62 -8.96 -15.04
C GLN A 178 0.61 -8.28 -16.42
N ASP A 179 1.52 -7.32 -16.65
CA ASP A 179 1.63 -6.53 -17.89
C ASP A 179 2.31 -7.27 -19.06
N GLY A 180 2.76 -8.51 -18.84
CA GLY A 180 3.41 -9.34 -19.86
C GLY A 180 4.82 -8.90 -20.25
N THR A 181 5.47 -8.04 -19.45
CA THR A 181 6.84 -7.56 -19.69
C THR A 181 7.92 -8.23 -18.84
N THR A 182 7.53 -9.15 -17.94
CA THR A 182 8.40 -9.89 -17.01
C THR A 182 8.90 -11.23 -17.53
#